data_AF-A0A934FTD9-F1
#
_entry.id   AF-A0A934FTD9-F1
#
_cell.length_a   1.000
_cell.length_b   1.000
_cell.length_c   1.000
_cell.angle_alpha   90.00
_cell.angle_beta   90.00
_cell.angle_gamma   90.00
#
_symmetry.space_group_name_H-M   'P 1'
#
loop_
_entity.id
_entity.type
_entity.pdbx_description
1 polymer ?
#
loop_
_entity_poly.entity_id
_entity_poly.type
_entity_poly.pdbx_seq_one_letter_code
_entity_poly.pdbx_strand_id
1 'polypeptide(L)'
;MARLRAALAVVTGEHGAIVERDRETAFGLLITATALDVEARLARGTGVDLRALPLPDVAVEFAADDRGGRTVLVMTRMPAGARTVLGEGGVTVRALERDERAAIDRVVARARELQAAAPMRCELELLDALARRAREEAASLVAIVGLVTLGDRSFPQGRGILATRDGETPTTNWTRDVLLVRPNDPVLARGLWLRGGKVANGPLEVVVNGVHRVSIDAIPAGGAAVVTWASPIDVIEIALATRAGASTQGLFLVK
;
A
#
# COMPACT_ATOMS: atom_id res chain seq x y z
N MET A 1 20.30 -24.22 22.77
CA MET A 1 18.88 -24.57 22.54
C MET A 1 17.91 -23.54 23.10
N ALA A 2 17.93 -23.21 24.40
CA ALA A 2 16.99 -22.23 24.99
C ALA A 2 17.03 -20.83 24.33
N ARG A 3 18.23 -20.28 24.07
CA ARG A 3 18.41 -18.98 23.39
C ARG A 3 17.82 -18.95 21.97
N LEU A 4 18.01 -20.03 21.20
CA LEU A 4 17.49 -20.15 19.83
C LEU A 4 15.96 -20.26 19.80
N ARG A 5 15.36 -21.01 20.74
CA ARG A 5 13.90 -21.05 20.90
C ARG A 5 13.33 -19.69 21.29
N ALA A 6 14.00 -18.97 22.19
CA ALA A 6 13.58 -17.62 22.60
C ALA A 6 13.59 -16.63 21.43
N ALA A 7 14.55 -16.74 20.51
CA ALA A 7 14.58 -15.89 19.32
C ALA A 7 13.45 -16.21 18.34
N LEU A 8 13.14 -17.48 18.10
CA LEU A 8 12.05 -17.89 17.20
C LEU A 8 10.65 -17.69 17.81
N ALA A 9 10.56 -17.53 19.13
CA ALA A 9 9.29 -17.32 19.83
C ALA A 9 8.49 -16.12 19.30
N VAL A 10 9.16 -15.10 18.75
CA VAL A 10 8.50 -13.91 18.18
C VAL A 10 7.61 -14.28 16.97
N VAL A 11 8.04 -15.22 16.12
CA VAL A 11 7.28 -15.62 14.91
C VAL A 11 6.39 -16.84 15.12
N THR A 12 6.61 -17.60 16.19
CA THR A 12 5.81 -18.79 16.57
C THR A 12 4.74 -18.46 17.63
N GLY A 13 4.59 -17.19 18.01
CA GLY A 13 3.60 -16.76 19.00
C GLY A 13 2.16 -16.93 18.50
N GLU A 14 1.22 -17.09 19.44
CA GLU A 14 -0.20 -17.36 19.16
C GLU A 14 -0.86 -16.28 18.29
N HIS A 15 -0.45 -15.02 18.45
CA HIS A 15 -1.02 -13.88 17.72
C HIS A 15 -0.30 -13.55 16.41
N GLY A 16 0.75 -14.31 16.07
CA GLY A 16 1.60 -14.06 14.91
C GLY A 16 2.55 -12.88 15.10
N ALA A 17 3.14 -12.43 14.00
CA ALA A 17 4.14 -11.37 14.00
C ALA A 17 4.04 -10.50 12.75
N ILE A 18 4.65 -9.33 12.78
CA ILE A 18 4.75 -8.44 11.64
C ILE A 18 6.21 -8.11 11.33
N VAL A 19 6.51 -8.00 10.04
CA VAL A 19 7.79 -7.50 9.54
C VAL A 19 7.60 -6.06 9.07
N GLU A 20 8.36 -5.16 9.68
CA GLU A 20 8.34 -3.71 9.44
C GLU A 20 9.72 -3.26 8.93
N ARG A 21 9.78 -2.28 8.01
CA ARG A 21 11.03 -1.63 7.58
C ARG A 21 11.08 -0.22 8.17
N ASP A 22 12.26 0.22 8.62
CA ASP A 22 12.55 1.38 9.48
C ASP A 22 11.51 2.52 9.46
N ARG A 23 10.93 2.75 10.64
CA ARG A 23 10.32 3.98 11.20
C ARG A 23 9.13 4.66 10.53
N GLU A 24 8.61 4.18 9.39
CA GLU A 24 7.42 4.79 8.79
C GLU A 24 6.41 3.75 8.32
N THR A 25 5.62 3.21 9.27
CA THR A 25 4.22 2.70 9.13
C THR A 25 3.81 1.84 7.92
N ALA A 26 4.74 1.37 7.10
CA ALA A 26 4.48 0.51 5.95
C ALA A 26 4.55 -0.93 6.44
N PHE A 27 3.39 -1.49 6.77
CA PHE A 27 3.26 -2.91 7.07
C PHE A 27 3.82 -3.73 5.91
N GLY A 28 4.87 -4.50 6.18
CA GLY A 28 5.57 -5.28 5.15
C GLY A 28 4.93 -6.65 4.97
N LEU A 29 4.91 -7.45 6.04
CA LEU A 29 4.47 -8.84 5.99
C LEU A 29 3.85 -9.24 7.31
N LEU A 30 2.59 -9.68 7.28
CA LEU A 30 1.94 -10.33 8.41
C LEU A 30 2.27 -11.81 8.39
N ILE A 31 2.88 -12.32 9.46
CA ILE A 31 3.16 -13.74 9.67
C ILE A 31 1.96 -14.35 10.39
N THR A 32 1.24 -15.25 9.72
CA THR A 32 -0.05 -15.76 10.20
C THR A 32 0.08 -17.11 10.91
N ALA A 33 1.03 -17.95 10.48
CA ALA A 33 1.28 -19.25 11.08
C ALA A 33 2.74 -19.65 10.85
N THR A 34 3.42 -20.17 11.87
CA THR A 34 4.71 -20.83 11.73
C THR A 34 4.81 -22.05 12.63
N ALA A 35 5.52 -23.08 12.16
CA ALA A 35 5.89 -24.26 12.92
C ALA A 35 7.40 -24.28 13.16
N LEU A 36 7.80 -24.63 14.39
CA LEU A 36 9.19 -24.70 14.79
C LEU A 36 9.79 -26.08 14.44
N ASP A 37 10.81 -26.07 13.60
CA ASP A 37 11.71 -27.20 13.36
C ASP A 37 12.93 -27.05 14.29
N VAL A 38 12.86 -27.76 15.41
CA VAL A 38 13.86 -27.69 16.49
C VAL A 38 15.20 -28.27 16.04
N GLU A 39 15.19 -29.30 15.19
CA GLU A 39 16.40 -29.98 14.71
C GLU A 39 17.13 -29.10 13.70
N ALA A 40 16.39 -28.50 12.76
CA ALA A 40 16.96 -27.60 11.75
C ALA A 40 17.22 -26.18 12.27
N ARG A 41 16.71 -25.81 13.46
CA ARG A 41 16.73 -24.45 14.02
C ARG A 41 16.00 -23.43 13.12
N LEU A 42 14.91 -23.88 12.51
CA LEU A 42 14.11 -23.09 11.57
C LEU A 42 12.67 -22.92 12.07
N ALA A 43 12.00 -21.87 11.65
CA ALA A 43 10.55 -21.75 11.71
C ALA A 43 10.02 -21.56 10.28
N ARG A 44 9.04 -22.36 9.87
CA ARG A 44 8.43 -22.32 8.53
C ARG A 44 6.95 -22.10 8.62
N GLY A 45 6.39 -21.38 7.66
CA GLY A 45 4.95 -21.28 7.54
C GLY A 45 4.51 -20.30 6.48
N THR A 46 3.47 -19.54 6.78
CA THR A 46 2.81 -18.63 5.84
C THR A 46 2.64 -17.23 6.41
N GLY A 47 2.57 -16.26 5.52
CA GLY A 47 2.19 -14.90 5.82
C GLY A 47 1.42 -14.26 4.67
N VAL A 48 1.03 -13.01 4.87
CA VAL A 48 0.32 -12.17 3.90
C VAL A 48 1.16 -10.93 3.65
N ASP A 49 1.54 -10.70 2.40
CA ASP A 49 2.25 -9.48 2.02
C ASP A 49 1.27 -8.31 2.02
N LEU A 50 1.50 -7.34 2.91
CA LEU A 50 0.62 -6.20 3.08
C LEU A 50 1.03 -5.02 2.19
N ARG A 51 2.04 -5.14 1.33
CA ARG A 51 2.62 -4.02 0.55
C ARG A 51 1.93 -3.71 -0.77
N ALA A 52 1.07 -4.59 -1.27
CA ALA A 52 0.27 -4.33 -2.47
C ALA A 52 -1.03 -5.14 -2.43
N LEU A 53 -2.10 -4.61 -3.05
CA LEU A 53 -3.30 -5.38 -3.36
C LEU A 53 -3.25 -5.91 -4.81
N PRO A 54 -3.70 -7.15 -5.08
CA PRO A 54 -4.28 -8.12 -4.15
C PRO A 54 -3.26 -8.66 -3.15
N LEU A 55 -3.69 -9.06 -1.95
CA LEU A 55 -2.81 -9.48 -0.84
C LEU A 55 -2.31 -10.91 -1.06
N PRO A 56 -1.08 -11.13 -1.54
CA PRO A 56 -0.62 -12.49 -1.83
C PRO A 56 -0.27 -13.23 -0.54
N ASP A 57 -0.66 -14.50 -0.50
CA ASP A 57 -0.13 -15.44 0.48
C ASP A 57 1.33 -15.78 0.12
N VAL A 58 2.21 -15.73 1.11
CA VAL A 58 3.65 -15.98 0.94
C VAL A 58 4.13 -17.05 1.89
N ALA A 59 4.99 -17.94 1.40
CA ALA A 59 5.72 -18.86 2.25
C ALA A 59 6.84 -18.10 2.97
N VAL A 60 6.97 -18.33 4.27
CA VAL A 60 8.01 -17.72 5.11
C VAL A 60 8.88 -18.79 5.73
N GLU A 61 10.17 -18.51 5.82
CA GLU A 61 11.14 -19.33 6.53
C GLU A 61 12.08 -18.40 7.30
N PHE A 62 12.24 -18.70 8.59
CA PHE A 62 13.14 -18.00 9.51
C PHE A 62 14.16 -18.98 10.05
N ALA A 63 15.43 -18.59 10.05
CA ALA A 63 16.50 -19.29 10.72
C ALA A 63 16.98 -18.47 11.92
N ALA A 64 17.32 -19.13 13.02
CA ALA A 64 18.03 -18.49 14.12
C ALA A 64 19.54 -18.76 13.97
N ASP A 65 20.32 -17.69 13.80
CA ASP A 65 21.78 -17.72 13.70
C ASP A 65 22.40 -17.09 14.95
N ASP A 66 23.58 -17.56 15.38
CA ASP A 66 24.33 -16.97 16.50
C ASP A 66 25.55 -16.23 15.96
N ARG A 67 25.49 -14.90 15.97
CA ARG A 67 26.56 -14.04 15.48
C ARG A 67 27.15 -13.24 16.63
N GLY A 68 28.34 -13.63 17.08
CA GLY A 68 29.05 -12.93 18.15
C GLY A 68 28.29 -12.94 19.49
N GLY A 69 27.51 -13.99 19.78
CA GLY A 69 26.72 -14.12 21.01
C GLY A 69 25.33 -13.47 20.96
N ARG A 70 24.93 -12.92 19.82
CA ARG A 70 23.58 -12.38 19.57
C ARG A 70 22.83 -13.33 18.63
N THR A 71 21.64 -13.76 19.04
CA THR A 71 20.76 -14.53 18.16
C THR A 71 20.08 -13.60 17.17
N VAL A 72 20.27 -13.86 15.88
CA VAL A 72 19.71 -13.10 14.76
C VAL A 72 18.67 -13.97 14.04
N LEU A 73 17.51 -13.38 13.73
CA LEU A 73 16.52 -14.00 12.85
C LEU A 73 16.86 -13.66 11.40
N VAL A 74 17.03 -14.69 10.58
CA VAL A 74 17.30 -14.55 9.15
C VAL A 74 16.08 -15.05 8.40
N MET A 75 15.42 -14.18 7.64
CA MET A 75 14.36 -14.60 6.72
C MET A 75 15.02 -15.12 5.43
N THR A 76 14.92 -16.42 5.19
CA THR A 76 15.66 -17.12 4.12
C THR A 76 14.85 -17.31 2.84
N ARG A 77 13.53 -17.16 2.89
CA ARG A 77 12.65 -17.21 1.72
C ARG A 77 11.71 -16.00 1.69
N MET A 78 11.77 -15.26 0.58
CA MET A 78 10.87 -14.14 0.26
C MET A 78 10.11 -14.42 -1.04
N PRO A 79 8.96 -13.76 -1.30
CA PRO A 79 8.34 -13.76 -2.63
C PRO A 79 9.33 -13.29 -3.71
N ALA A 80 9.15 -13.81 -4.93
CA ALA A 80 10.01 -13.48 -6.06
C ALA A 80 10.11 -11.95 -6.26
N GLY A 81 11.32 -11.40 -6.20
CA GLY A 81 11.59 -9.97 -6.34
C GLY A 81 11.99 -9.23 -5.05
N ALA A 82 11.86 -9.85 -3.88
CA ALA A 82 12.33 -9.24 -2.64
C ALA A 82 13.74 -9.73 -2.27
N ARG A 83 14.65 -8.77 -2.04
CA ARG A 83 16.05 -9.06 -1.67
C ARG A 83 16.10 -9.67 -0.28
N THR A 84 16.86 -10.74 -0.13
CA THR A 84 17.27 -11.31 1.17
C THR A 84 17.97 -10.23 1.98
N VAL A 85 17.34 -9.74 3.06
CA VAL A 85 17.99 -8.78 3.96
C VAL A 85 18.53 -9.53 5.17
N LEU A 86 19.79 -9.92 5.06
CA LEU A 86 20.65 -10.13 6.22
C LEU A 86 21.10 -8.77 6.75
N GLY A 87 21.17 -8.64 8.08
CA GLY A 87 21.39 -7.38 8.77
C GLY A 87 22.51 -6.50 8.22
N GLU A 88 22.11 -5.32 7.75
CA GLU A 88 22.64 -3.99 8.05
C GLU A 88 21.66 -3.01 7.38
N GLY A 89 20.66 -2.52 8.14
CA GLY A 89 19.65 -1.58 7.65
C GLY A 89 18.19 -2.01 7.88
N GLY A 90 17.69 -1.77 9.09
CA GLY A 90 16.34 -1.25 9.25
C GLY A 90 15.15 -2.16 8.97
N VAL A 91 15.14 -3.42 9.41
CA VAL A 91 13.94 -4.27 9.41
C VAL A 91 13.73 -4.84 10.81
N THR A 92 12.51 -4.72 11.33
CA THR A 92 12.11 -5.23 12.65
C THR A 92 11.04 -6.29 12.50
N VAL A 93 11.23 -7.44 13.16
CA VAL A 93 10.17 -8.45 13.34
C VAL A 93 9.62 -8.30 14.74
N ARG A 94 8.31 -8.08 14.86
CA ARG A 94 7.64 -7.80 16.13
C ARG A 94 6.46 -8.74 16.31
N ALA A 95 6.34 -9.34 17.50
CA ALA A 95 5.14 -10.09 17.86
C ALA A 95 3.94 -9.13 18.00
N LEU A 96 2.79 -9.55 17.52
CA LEU A 96 1.58 -8.74 17.62
C LEU A 96 0.88 -8.96 18.97
N GLU A 97 0.30 -7.90 19.51
CA GLU A 97 -0.68 -8.02 20.58
C GLU A 97 -2.04 -8.45 20.02
N ARG A 98 -2.91 -8.96 20.89
CA ARG A 98 -4.24 -9.48 20.51
C ARG A 98 -5.07 -8.44 19.76
N ASP A 99 -5.08 -7.19 20.23
CA ASP A 99 -5.90 -6.12 19.65
C ASP A 99 -5.34 -5.63 18.31
N GLU A 100 -4.00 -5.56 18.19
CA GLU A 100 -3.33 -5.24 16.91
C GLU A 100 -3.63 -6.31 15.86
N ARG A 101 -3.53 -7.59 16.25
CA ARG A 101 -3.84 -8.71 15.36
C ARG A 101 -5.29 -8.64 14.88
N ALA A 102 -6.23 -8.40 15.79
CA ALA A 102 -7.64 -8.27 15.44
C ALA A 102 -7.91 -7.09 14.48
N ALA A 103 -7.20 -5.97 14.63
CA ALA A 103 -7.31 -4.83 13.72
C ALA A 103 -6.79 -5.16 12.32
N ILE A 104 -5.61 -5.77 12.23
CA ILE A 104 -5.01 -6.18 10.95
C ILE A 104 -5.89 -7.24 10.27
N ASP A 105 -6.38 -8.24 11.00
CA ASP A 105 -7.24 -9.29 10.44
C ASP A 105 -8.52 -8.71 9.82
N ARG A 106 -9.13 -7.67 10.43
CA ARG A 106 -10.29 -6.98 9.84
C ARG A 106 -9.94 -6.32 8.50
N VAL A 107 -8.80 -5.64 8.41
CA VAL A 107 -8.35 -5.01 7.15
C VAL A 107 -8.04 -6.05 6.09
N VAL A 108 -7.35 -7.14 6.46
CA VAL A 108 -7.02 -8.25 5.54
C VAL A 108 -8.30 -8.94 5.04
N ALA A 109 -9.24 -9.23 5.93
CA ALA A 109 -10.52 -9.83 5.56
C ALA A 109 -11.27 -8.92 4.59
N ARG A 110 -11.39 -7.62 4.90
CA ARG A 110 -12.06 -6.66 4.02
C ARG A 110 -11.38 -6.53 2.66
N ALA A 111 -10.05 -6.48 2.63
CA ALA A 111 -9.29 -6.44 1.39
C ALA A 111 -9.51 -7.70 0.52
N ARG A 112 -9.53 -8.89 1.14
CA ARG A 112 -9.83 -10.14 0.43
C ARG A 112 -11.27 -10.20 -0.08
N GLU A 113 -12.25 -9.74 0.70
CA GLU A 113 -13.64 -9.63 0.25
C GLU A 113 -13.76 -8.74 -1.00
N LEU A 114 -13.14 -7.55 -0.96
CA LEU A 114 -13.13 -6.63 -2.09
C LEU A 114 -12.40 -7.21 -3.31
N GLN A 115 -11.35 -8.00 -3.10
CA GLN A 115 -10.63 -8.69 -4.18
C GLN A 115 -11.42 -9.84 -4.79
N ALA A 116 -12.25 -10.52 -4.01
CA ALA A 116 -13.12 -11.58 -4.47
C ALA A 116 -14.37 -11.06 -5.20
N ALA A 117 -14.76 -9.79 -4.95
CA ALA A 117 -15.84 -9.15 -5.67
C ALA A 117 -15.49 -8.95 -7.15
N ALA A 118 -16.47 -9.12 -8.03
CA ALA A 118 -16.28 -8.85 -9.45
C ALA A 118 -15.84 -7.38 -9.65
N PRO A 119 -14.83 -7.11 -10.49
CA PRO A 119 -14.41 -5.74 -10.78
C PRO A 119 -15.61 -4.93 -11.29
N MET A 120 -15.92 -3.86 -10.57
CA MET A 120 -16.96 -2.94 -10.98
C MET A 120 -16.54 -2.18 -12.24
N ARG A 121 -17.50 -1.96 -13.14
CA ARG A 121 -17.32 -1.03 -14.25
C ARG A 121 -17.10 0.37 -13.69
N CYS A 122 -16.01 0.99 -14.12
CA CYS A 122 -15.70 2.37 -13.80
C CYS A 122 -16.01 3.25 -15.01
N GLU A 123 -16.51 4.45 -14.77
CA GLU A 123 -16.65 5.48 -15.79
C GLU A 123 -15.50 6.48 -15.66
N LEU A 124 -14.95 6.91 -16.79
CA LEU A 124 -13.90 7.90 -16.86
C LEU A 124 -14.44 9.15 -17.53
N GLU A 125 -14.23 10.28 -16.88
CA GLU A 125 -14.47 11.59 -17.45
C GLU A 125 -13.18 12.43 -17.41
N LEU A 126 -12.89 13.10 -18.51
CA LEU A 126 -11.75 14.01 -18.64
C LEU A 126 -12.27 15.44 -18.74
N LEU A 127 -11.70 16.31 -17.93
CA LEU A 127 -12.02 17.72 -17.86
C LEU A 127 -10.81 18.54 -18.31
N ASP A 128 -11.05 19.56 -19.14
CA ASP A 128 -10.05 20.59 -19.37
C ASP A 128 -9.90 21.52 -18.14
N ALA A 129 -8.99 22.48 -18.23
CA ALA A 129 -8.70 23.38 -17.12
C ALA A 129 -9.87 24.28 -16.70
N LEU A 130 -10.74 24.68 -17.63
CA LEU A 130 -11.91 25.52 -17.36
C LEU A 130 -13.03 24.69 -16.72
N ALA A 131 -13.36 23.54 -17.34
CA ALA A 131 -14.37 22.62 -16.86
C ALA A 131 -14.01 22.06 -15.47
N ARG A 132 -12.72 21.77 -15.22
CA ARG A 132 -12.23 21.38 -13.90
C ARG A 132 -12.59 22.43 -12.85
N ARG A 133 -12.21 23.71 -13.07
CA ARG A 133 -12.44 24.78 -12.09
C ARG A 133 -13.92 24.91 -11.75
N ALA A 134 -14.79 24.90 -12.76
CA ALA A 134 -16.23 25.01 -12.56
C ALA A 134 -16.82 23.83 -11.74
N ARG A 135 -16.29 22.61 -11.94
CA ARG A 135 -16.84 21.40 -11.31
C ARG A 135 -16.25 21.09 -9.95
N GLU A 136 -15.01 21.49 -9.71
CA GLU A 136 -14.29 21.20 -8.46
C GLU A 136 -14.95 21.85 -7.24
N GLU A 137 -15.56 23.02 -7.41
CA GLU A 137 -16.34 23.70 -6.36
C GLU A 137 -17.63 22.96 -6.01
N ALA A 138 -18.27 22.35 -7.00
CA ALA A 138 -19.49 21.57 -6.84
C ALA A 138 -19.25 20.11 -6.42
N ALA A 139 -18.00 19.64 -6.50
CA ALA A 139 -17.63 18.27 -6.18
C ALA A 139 -17.41 18.08 -4.67
N SER A 140 -17.98 16.99 -4.12
CA SER A 140 -17.72 16.57 -2.73
C SER A 140 -16.38 15.84 -2.64
N LEU A 141 -15.29 16.62 -2.71
CA LEU A 141 -13.92 16.11 -2.69
C LEU A 141 -13.38 15.99 -1.26
N VAL A 142 -12.86 14.81 -0.94
CA VAL A 142 -12.21 14.52 0.34
C VAL A 142 -10.75 14.18 0.10
N ALA A 143 -9.85 14.88 0.78
CA ALA A 143 -8.42 14.59 0.74
C ALA A 143 -8.14 13.23 1.39
N ILE A 144 -7.21 12.48 0.81
CA ILE A 144 -6.82 11.17 1.32
C ILE A 144 -5.78 11.37 2.42
N VAL A 145 -6.12 11.00 3.65
CA VAL A 145 -5.19 11.00 4.78
C VAL A 145 -4.66 9.59 4.98
N GLY A 146 -3.36 9.43 4.74
CA GLY A 146 -2.70 8.15 4.98
C GLY A 146 -1.27 8.09 4.45
N LEU A 147 -0.84 6.91 4.05
CA LEU A 147 0.49 6.64 3.53
C LEU A 147 0.53 6.84 2.02
N VAL A 148 1.55 7.55 1.55
CA VAL A 148 1.89 7.63 0.12
C VAL A 148 3.26 7.03 -0.10
N THR A 149 3.39 6.14 -1.07
CA THR A 149 4.65 5.48 -1.42
C THR A 149 4.96 5.72 -2.90
N LEU A 150 6.20 6.12 -3.17
CA LEU A 150 6.71 6.32 -4.52
C LEU A 150 8.09 5.67 -4.64
N GLY A 151 8.17 4.57 -5.38
CA GLY A 151 9.36 3.71 -5.41
C GLY A 151 9.67 3.22 -3.99
N ASP A 152 10.91 3.43 -3.54
CA ASP A 152 11.36 3.07 -2.18
C ASP A 152 11.07 4.15 -1.11
N ARG A 153 10.44 5.27 -1.48
CA ARG A 153 10.19 6.40 -0.56
C ARG A 153 8.75 6.37 -0.03
N SER A 154 8.61 6.49 1.28
CA SER A 154 7.33 6.60 1.98
C SER A 154 7.15 8.02 2.53
N PHE A 155 5.91 8.48 2.57
CA PHE A 155 5.53 9.80 3.05
C PHE A 155 4.30 9.65 3.97
N PRO A 156 4.51 9.48 5.29
CA PRO A 156 3.44 9.39 6.26
C PRO A 156 2.58 10.64 6.25
N GLN A 157 1.28 10.45 6.43
CA GLN A 157 0.26 11.50 6.45
C GLN A 157 0.01 12.22 5.12
N GLY A 158 0.67 11.86 4.01
CA GLY A 158 0.32 12.21 2.62
C GLY A 158 0.28 13.71 2.26
N ARG A 159 0.40 14.60 3.26
CA ARG A 159 0.13 16.04 3.19
C ARG A 159 1.01 16.78 2.18
N GLY A 160 2.18 16.21 1.83
CA GLY A 160 3.12 16.80 0.88
C GLY A 160 2.94 16.37 -0.59
N ILE A 161 2.11 15.37 -0.90
CA ILE A 161 2.03 14.78 -2.26
C ILE A 161 0.63 14.94 -2.88
N LEU A 162 -0.41 15.02 -2.04
CA LEU A 162 -1.81 15.16 -2.44
C LEU A 162 -2.37 16.40 -1.76
N ALA A 163 -2.33 17.54 -2.45
CA ALA A 163 -2.42 18.85 -1.84
C ALA A 163 -3.68 19.15 -1.00
N THR A 164 -3.49 20.07 -0.06
CA THR A 164 -4.53 20.85 0.61
C THR A 164 -5.30 21.68 -0.40
N ARG A 165 -6.61 21.83 -0.18
CA ARG A 165 -7.57 22.55 -1.05
C ARG A 165 -7.19 24.02 -1.28
N ASP A 166 -6.38 24.61 -0.38
CA ASP A 166 -5.99 26.01 -0.37
C ASP A 166 -4.45 26.16 -0.28
N GLY A 167 -3.84 26.92 -1.19
CA GLY A 167 -2.39 27.24 -1.20
C GLY A 167 -1.50 26.29 -2.02
N GLU A 168 -0.36 26.78 -2.49
CA GLU A 168 0.54 26.16 -3.49
C GLU A 168 0.56 24.63 -3.43
N THR A 169 -0.20 24.04 -4.34
CA THR A 169 -0.35 22.61 -4.47
C THR A 169 0.97 22.03 -5.03
N PRO A 170 1.79 21.30 -4.23
CA PRO A 170 2.99 20.67 -4.75
C PRO A 170 2.58 19.72 -5.89
N THR A 171 3.21 19.89 -7.04
CA THR A 171 3.01 18.98 -8.17
C THR A 171 3.91 17.77 -7.95
N THR A 172 3.28 16.62 -7.77
CA THR A 172 3.96 15.34 -7.66
C THR A 172 4.23 14.82 -9.05
N ASN A 173 5.50 14.60 -9.38
CA ASN A 173 5.93 14.04 -10.65
C ASN A 173 6.57 12.67 -10.41
N TRP A 174 6.26 11.70 -11.27
CA TRP A 174 6.91 10.39 -11.23
C TRP A 174 7.01 9.79 -12.63
N THR A 175 8.01 8.94 -12.84
CA THR A 175 8.31 8.28 -14.11
C THR A 175 8.68 6.84 -13.86
N ARG A 176 8.05 5.89 -14.56
CA ARG A 176 8.32 4.44 -14.47
C ARG A 176 8.05 3.78 -13.11
N ASP A 177 7.77 4.57 -12.08
CA ASP A 177 7.35 4.11 -10.75
C ASP A 177 5.82 4.03 -10.64
N VAL A 178 5.37 3.34 -9.59
CA VAL A 178 3.96 3.34 -9.16
C VAL A 178 3.84 4.27 -7.96
N LEU A 179 2.90 5.22 -8.05
CA LEU A 179 2.48 6.00 -6.90
C LEU A 179 1.37 5.23 -6.18
N LEU A 180 1.66 4.74 -4.99
CA LEU A 180 0.71 4.04 -4.12
C LEU A 180 0.18 5.00 -3.08
N VAL A 181 -1.14 5.00 -2.88
CA VAL A 181 -1.83 5.83 -1.89
C VAL A 181 -2.74 4.93 -1.06
N ARG A 182 -2.56 4.94 0.25
CA ARG A 182 -3.31 4.12 1.20
C ARG A 182 -3.89 5.01 2.30
N PRO A 183 -5.22 5.14 2.40
CA PRO A 183 -5.86 5.77 3.55
C PRO A 183 -5.48 5.05 4.86
N ASN A 184 -5.50 5.78 5.98
CA ASN A 184 -5.30 5.17 7.31
C ASN A 184 -6.37 4.13 7.65
N ASP A 185 -7.61 4.42 7.26
CA ASP A 185 -8.77 3.55 7.42
C ASP A 185 -9.48 3.41 6.07
N PRO A 186 -10.15 2.27 5.79
CA PRO A 186 -10.97 2.14 4.60
C PRO A 186 -11.97 3.29 4.47
N VAL A 187 -11.99 3.96 3.31
CA VAL A 187 -12.87 5.11 3.09
C VAL A 187 -13.94 4.76 2.06
N LEU A 188 -15.20 4.76 2.48
CA LEU A 188 -16.33 4.64 1.56
C LEU A 188 -16.37 5.87 0.64
N ALA A 189 -16.27 5.66 -0.67
CA ALA A 189 -16.31 6.70 -1.69
C ALA A 189 -17.06 6.21 -2.92
N ARG A 190 -17.46 7.12 -3.82
CA ARG A 190 -18.10 6.80 -5.12
C ARG A 190 -17.21 7.06 -6.33
N GLY A 191 -16.03 7.64 -6.12
CA GLY A 191 -15.07 7.86 -7.18
C GLY A 191 -13.74 8.42 -6.70
N LEU A 192 -12.86 8.66 -7.67
CA LEU A 192 -11.54 9.23 -7.54
C LEU A 192 -11.44 10.46 -8.45
N TRP A 193 -10.91 11.55 -7.91
CA TRP A 193 -10.61 12.77 -8.65
C TRP A 193 -9.10 12.97 -8.69
N LEU A 194 -8.54 12.96 -9.90
CA LEU A 194 -7.12 13.17 -10.16
C LEU A 194 -6.93 14.53 -10.85
N ARG A 195 -6.38 15.49 -10.13
CA ARG A 195 -6.10 16.84 -10.63
C ARG A 195 -4.80 16.82 -11.45
N GLY A 196 -4.88 17.10 -12.74
CA GLY A 196 -3.72 17.10 -13.65
C GLY A 196 -2.66 18.13 -13.24
N GLY A 197 -1.40 17.85 -13.58
CA GLY A 197 -0.32 18.79 -13.36
C GLY A 197 -0.27 19.94 -14.36
N LYS A 198 0.79 20.76 -14.28
CA LYS A 198 1.02 21.89 -15.20
C LYS A 198 1.37 21.45 -16.62
N VAL A 199 1.79 20.20 -16.80
CA VAL A 199 2.06 19.57 -18.09
C VAL A 199 1.05 18.45 -18.31
N ALA A 200 0.77 18.14 -19.58
CA ALA A 200 -0.10 17.02 -19.91
C ALA A 200 0.51 15.72 -19.37
N ASN A 201 -0.33 14.88 -18.76
CA ASN A 201 0.11 13.58 -18.28
C ASN A 201 0.24 12.61 -19.43
N GLY A 202 1.28 11.77 -19.39
CA GLY A 202 1.32 10.56 -20.20
C GLY A 202 0.26 9.55 -19.73
N PRO A 203 0.14 8.41 -20.43
CA PRO A 203 -0.80 7.36 -20.05
C PRO A 203 -0.62 6.90 -18.61
N LEU A 204 -1.76 6.74 -17.94
CA LEU A 204 -1.89 6.44 -16.52
C LEU A 204 -2.84 5.24 -16.36
N GLU A 205 -2.40 4.23 -15.64
CA GLU A 205 -3.29 3.17 -15.15
C GLU A 205 -3.64 3.47 -13.69
N VAL A 206 -4.93 3.57 -13.41
CA VAL A 206 -5.49 3.68 -12.07
C VAL A 206 -5.97 2.30 -11.65
N VAL A 207 -5.47 1.80 -10.52
CA VAL A 207 -5.93 0.55 -9.91
C VAL A 207 -6.41 0.85 -8.50
N VAL A 208 -7.69 0.59 -8.21
CA VAL A 208 -8.27 0.72 -6.87
C VAL A 208 -8.48 -0.67 -6.29
N ASN A 209 -8.01 -0.86 -5.05
CA ASN A 209 -8.08 -2.12 -4.30
C ASN A 209 -7.47 -3.34 -5.02
N GLY A 210 -6.56 -3.12 -5.98
CA GLY A 210 -5.96 -4.17 -6.80
C GLY A 210 -6.85 -4.73 -7.92
N VAL A 211 -8.14 -4.37 -7.96
CA VAL A 211 -9.14 -5.01 -8.85
C VAL A 211 -9.86 -4.05 -9.79
N HIS A 212 -10.16 -2.82 -9.38
CA HIS A 212 -10.86 -1.85 -10.23
C HIS A 212 -9.84 -1.09 -11.06
N ARG A 213 -9.83 -1.33 -12.37
CA ARG A 213 -8.82 -0.79 -13.29
C ARG A 213 -9.42 0.19 -14.26
N VAL A 214 -8.76 1.34 -14.45
CA VAL A 214 -9.08 2.34 -15.46
C VAL A 214 -7.81 2.82 -16.13
N SER A 215 -7.79 2.79 -17.45
CA SER A 215 -6.73 3.42 -18.25
C SER A 215 -7.15 4.83 -18.62
N ILE A 216 -6.24 5.78 -18.40
CA ILE A 216 -6.36 7.18 -18.78
C ILE A 216 -5.26 7.46 -19.79
N ASP A 217 -5.64 7.77 -21.04
CA ASP A 217 -4.66 7.99 -22.11
C ASP A 217 -3.80 9.24 -21.86
N ALA A 218 -4.45 10.33 -21.45
CA ALA A 218 -3.79 11.56 -21.04
C ALA A 218 -4.76 12.43 -20.22
N ILE A 219 -4.21 13.21 -19.29
CA ILE A 219 -4.95 14.28 -18.62
C ILE A 219 -4.46 15.61 -19.23
N PRO A 220 -5.36 16.45 -19.77
CA PRO A 220 -4.98 17.77 -20.27
C PRO A 220 -4.24 18.59 -19.21
N ALA A 221 -3.29 19.42 -19.63
CA ALA A 221 -2.54 20.30 -18.72
C ALA A 221 -3.50 21.19 -17.91
N GLY A 222 -3.39 21.14 -16.58
CA GLY A 222 -4.27 21.85 -15.63
C GLY A 222 -5.72 21.35 -15.58
N GLY A 223 -6.04 20.29 -16.31
CA GLY A 223 -7.33 19.60 -16.32
C GLY A 223 -7.48 18.60 -15.17
N ALA A 224 -8.44 17.69 -15.29
CA ALA A 224 -8.64 16.61 -14.31
C ALA A 224 -9.17 15.34 -14.98
N ALA A 225 -8.96 14.20 -14.31
CA ALA A 225 -9.66 12.97 -14.58
C ALA A 225 -10.55 12.62 -13.39
N VAL A 226 -11.79 12.23 -13.68
CA VAL A 226 -12.76 11.76 -12.68
C VAL A 226 -13.09 10.31 -13.01
N VAL A 227 -12.80 9.42 -12.08
CA VAL A 227 -13.13 8.01 -12.17
C VAL A 227 -14.27 7.72 -11.21
N THR A 228 -15.43 7.28 -11.70
CA THR A 228 -16.60 6.98 -10.87
C THR A 228 -16.95 5.50 -10.90
N TRP A 229 -17.56 5.02 -9.81
CA TRP A 229 -18.03 3.64 -9.65
C TRP A 229 -19.55 3.61 -9.65
N ALA A 230 -20.15 2.50 -10.09
CA ALA A 230 -21.61 2.33 -10.14
C ALA A 230 -22.29 2.38 -8.74
N SER A 231 -21.54 2.07 -7.69
CA SER A 231 -21.95 2.18 -6.29
C SER A 231 -20.72 2.51 -5.42
N PRO A 232 -20.92 3.09 -4.23
CA PRO A 232 -19.80 3.36 -3.34
C PRO A 232 -19.05 2.08 -2.93
N ILE A 233 -17.72 2.18 -2.81
CA ILE A 233 -16.84 1.10 -2.33
C ILE A 233 -15.93 1.62 -1.22
N ASP A 234 -15.49 0.71 -0.36
CA ASP A 234 -14.40 1.01 0.58
C ASP A 234 -13.08 1.08 -0.16
N VAL A 235 -12.43 2.24 -0.15
CA VAL A 235 -11.11 2.42 -0.74
C VAL A 235 -10.04 2.14 0.30
N ILE A 236 -9.17 1.17 0.02
CA ILE A 236 -8.05 0.72 0.85
C ILE A 236 -6.71 1.08 0.20
N GLU A 237 -6.61 0.94 -1.12
CA GLU A 237 -5.40 1.28 -1.88
C GLU A 237 -5.77 1.86 -3.24
N ILE A 238 -4.99 2.86 -3.66
CA ILE A 238 -4.99 3.38 -5.02
C ILE A 238 -3.55 3.28 -5.55
N ALA A 239 -3.38 2.62 -6.68
CA ALA A 239 -2.12 2.58 -7.42
C ALA A 239 -2.26 3.38 -8.72
N LEU A 240 -1.33 4.31 -8.94
CA LEU A 240 -1.22 5.10 -10.17
C LEU A 240 0.08 4.73 -10.87
N ALA A 241 -0.02 3.91 -11.91
CA ALA A 241 1.13 3.44 -12.69
C ALA A 241 1.26 4.23 -14.01
N THR A 242 2.50 4.57 -14.39
CA THR A 242 2.78 5.19 -15.69
C THR A 242 4.10 4.67 -16.27
N ARG A 243 4.15 4.54 -17.60
CA ARG A 243 5.40 4.21 -18.33
C ARG A 243 6.02 5.42 -19.01
N ALA A 244 5.25 6.49 -19.23
CA ALA A 244 5.66 7.69 -19.96
C ALA A 244 6.02 8.86 -19.03
N GLY A 245 5.65 8.78 -17.76
CA GLY A 245 5.75 9.88 -16.81
C GLY A 245 4.42 10.56 -16.59
N ALA A 246 4.16 10.94 -15.34
CA ALA A 246 2.92 11.58 -14.94
C ALA A 246 3.17 12.65 -13.89
N SER A 247 2.24 13.59 -13.82
CA SER A 247 2.22 14.69 -12.87
C SER A 247 0.83 14.84 -12.27
N THR A 248 0.73 15.00 -10.96
CA THR A 248 -0.54 15.31 -10.30
C THR A 248 -0.38 16.48 -9.37
N GLN A 249 -1.38 17.35 -9.36
CA GLN A 249 -1.55 18.37 -8.36
C GLN A 249 -2.40 17.86 -7.20
N GLY A 250 -3.16 16.79 -7.38
CA GLY A 250 -3.98 16.30 -6.27
C GLY A 250 -4.71 15.04 -6.60
N LEU A 251 -5.00 14.29 -5.54
CA LEU A 251 -5.80 13.09 -5.58
C LEU A 251 -6.82 13.17 -4.45
N PHE A 252 -8.09 13.05 -4.80
CA PHE A 252 -9.18 13.16 -3.85
C PHE A 252 -10.15 12.02 -4.06
N LEU A 253 -10.82 11.61 -3.00
CA LEU A 253 -11.98 10.75 -3.09
C LEU A 253 -13.22 11.61 -3.34
N VAL A 254 -14.12 11.11 -4.17
CA VAL A 254 -15.45 11.69 -4.36
C VAL A 254 -16.40 10.97 -3.41
N LYS A 255 -17.03 11.71 -2.50
CA LYS A 255 -18.13 11.20 -1.63
C LYS A 255 -19.46 11.35 -2.35
#